data_AF-A0A5N5FJX1-F1
#
_entry.id   AF-A0A5N5FJX1-F1
#
_cell.length_a   1.000
_cell.length_b   1.000
_cell.length_c   1.000
_cell.angle_alpha   90.00
_cell.angle_beta   90.00
_cell.angle_gamma   90.00
#
_symmetry.space_group_name_H-M   'P 1'
#
loop_
_entity.id
_entity.type
_entity.pdbx_description
1 polymer ?
#
loop_
_entity_poly.entity_id
_entity_poly.type
_entity_poly.pdbx_seq_one_letter_code
_entity_poly.pdbx_strand_id
1 'polypeptide(L)'
;MQRTITILRGPLGRGRAFSSTSSSSSDKIVASVLFERLPVVIPKIDPVVYAYQEFAFRWRQQYRRIYPDELLDKSNARGKGDYQIDYEPAPRITEADKKNDKKSLQRALDRRLYLLLYGTTDGSAGKSVWHFPEKVYQSEETLRKCAESALKSVLGDLSHTYFVGNAPMGHMEQTAENIKQFFFKSQVIAANKLNIGKCEDFVWVTKDELMEYFPEQADFLSKMIIS
;
A
#
# COMPACT_ATOMS: atom_id res chain seq x y z
N MET A 1 -10.40 -43.49 -48.08
CA MET A 1 -10.99 -43.14 -46.76
C MET A 1 -10.99 -41.63 -46.63
N GLN A 2 -12.15 -41.02 -46.81
CA GLN A 2 -12.42 -39.60 -46.62
C GLN A 2 -12.49 -39.30 -45.11
N ARG A 3 -11.83 -38.24 -44.66
CA ARG A 3 -12.17 -37.54 -43.41
C ARG A 3 -12.05 -36.04 -43.65
N THR A 4 -13.15 -35.45 -44.10
CA THR A 4 -13.37 -34.00 -44.11
C THR A 4 -13.75 -33.56 -42.70
N ILE A 5 -12.96 -32.66 -42.11
CA ILE A 5 -13.32 -31.97 -40.86
C ILE A 5 -13.97 -30.65 -41.26
N THR A 6 -15.28 -30.56 -41.04
CA THR A 6 -16.08 -29.36 -41.26
C THR A 6 -15.80 -28.36 -40.14
N ILE A 7 -14.96 -27.36 -40.39
CA ILE A 7 -14.75 -26.25 -39.44
C ILE A 7 -15.92 -25.27 -39.63
N LEU A 8 -16.92 -25.35 -38.75
CA LEU A 8 -17.99 -24.37 -38.68
C LEU A 8 -17.42 -23.03 -38.19
N ARG A 9 -17.39 -22.05 -39.09
CA ARG A 9 -17.26 -20.62 -38.77
C ARG A 9 -18.44 -20.19 -37.89
N GLY A 10 -18.18 -20.00 -36.60
CA GLY A 10 -19.02 -19.16 -35.74
C GLY A 10 -18.38 -17.77 -35.62
N PRO A 11 -19.11 -16.66 -35.75
CA PRO A 11 -18.55 -15.36 -35.49
C PRO A 11 -18.24 -15.27 -33.99
N LEU A 12 -16.97 -15.04 -33.64
CA LEU A 12 -16.56 -14.59 -32.30
C LEU A 12 -16.97 -13.11 -32.12
N GLY A 13 -18.27 -12.87 -32.16
CA GLY A 13 -18.91 -11.62 -31.81
C GLY A 13 -19.55 -11.74 -30.43
N ARG A 14 -18.80 -12.22 -29.43
CA ARG A 14 -19.24 -12.09 -28.04
C ARG A 14 -18.93 -10.66 -27.62
N GLY A 15 -19.79 -9.74 -28.04
CA GLY A 15 -19.85 -8.42 -27.45
C GLY A 15 -19.84 -8.62 -25.94
N ARG A 16 -18.80 -8.12 -25.27
CA ARG A 16 -18.87 -7.91 -23.83
C ARG A 16 -20.06 -6.99 -23.65
N ALA A 17 -21.15 -7.54 -23.11
CA ALA A 17 -22.30 -6.78 -22.71
C ALA A 17 -21.83 -5.83 -21.61
N PHE A 18 -21.42 -4.63 -22.00
CA PHE A 18 -21.50 -3.50 -21.11
C PHE A 18 -23.00 -3.26 -20.94
N SER A 19 -23.47 -3.30 -19.71
CA SER A 19 -24.79 -2.82 -19.34
C SER A 19 -24.87 -1.33 -19.70
N SER A 20 -25.24 -1.02 -20.93
CA SER A 20 -25.75 0.28 -21.33
C SER A 20 -27.22 0.33 -20.96
N THR A 21 -27.49 0.32 -19.65
CA THR A 21 -28.77 0.78 -19.13
C THR A 21 -28.46 2.03 -18.34
N SER A 22 -28.69 3.16 -18.99
CA SER A 22 -28.91 4.45 -18.37
C SER A 22 -30.11 4.34 -17.42
N SER A 23 -29.94 3.71 -16.27
CA SER A 23 -30.80 3.95 -15.12
C SER A 23 -30.27 5.23 -14.49
N SER A 24 -31.10 6.26 -14.43
CA SER A 24 -30.78 7.54 -13.80
C SER A 24 -30.67 7.39 -12.28
N SER A 25 -29.66 6.67 -11.79
CA SER A 25 -29.21 6.79 -10.42
C SER A 25 -28.40 8.09 -10.36
N SER A 26 -28.85 9.09 -9.60
CA SER A 26 -28.16 10.38 -9.41
C SER A 26 -26.88 10.24 -8.58
N ASP A 27 -26.24 9.08 -8.66
CA ASP A 27 -25.18 8.65 -7.77
C ASP A 27 -23.85 9.13 -8.36
N LYS A 28 -23.15 9.99 -7.64
CA LYS A 28 -21.82 10.44 -8.02
C LYS A 28 -20.81 9.34 -7.73
N ILE A 29 -20.12 8.86 -8.76
CA ILE A 29 -19.06 7.87 -8.61
C ILE A 29 -17.75 8.61 -8.29
N VAL A 30 -17.06 8.19 -7.24
CA VAL A 30 -15.78 8.77 -6.81
C VAL A 30 -14.71 7.68 -6.78
N ALA A 31 -13.56 7.95 -7.40
CA ALA A 31 -12.38 7.10 -7.30
C ALA A 31 -11.45 7.68 -6.23
N SER A 32 -11.23 6.93 -5.15
CA SER A 32 -10.32 7.28 -4.06
C SER A 32 -9.09 6.36 -4.09
N VAL A 33 -7.94 6.89 -3.72
CA VAL A 33 -6.66 6.17 -3.75
C VAL A 33 -6.12 6.03 -2.34
N LEU A 34 -6.01 4.79 -1.89
CA LEU A 34 -5.24 4.44 -0.71
C LEU A 34 -3.77 4.28 -1.11
N PHE A 35 -3.01 5.35 -0.92
CA PHE A 35 -1.60 5.39 -1.24
C PHE A 35 -0.76 5.02 -0.01
N GLU A 36 -0.09 3.86 -0.08
CA GLU A 36 0.63 3.26 1.04
C GLU A 36 2.15 3.18 0.82
N ARG A 37 2.90 3.38 1.90
CA ARG A 37 4.32 3.05 1.99
C ARG A 37 4.45 1.76 2.80
N LEU A 38 5.01 0.71 2.18
CA LEU A 38 5.20 -0.60 2.80
C LEU A 38 6.28 -0.57 3.91
N PRO A 39 6.22 -1.46 4.91
CA PRO A 39 7.28 -1.53 5.92
C PRO A 39 8.63 -1.82 5.26
N VAL A 40 9.63 -1.00 5.59
CA VAL A 40 11.01 -1.11 5.11
C VAL A 40 11.79 -2.11 5.97
N VAL A 41 11.42 -2.23 7.25
CA VAL A 41 12.06 -3.11 8.22
C VAL A 41 11.01 -4.08 8.78
N ILE A 42 11.43 -5.32 9.08
CA ILE A 42 10.55 -6.33 9.67
C ILE A 42 10.07 -5.85 11.05
N PRO A 43 8.76 -5.91 11.38
CA PRO A 43 8.23 -5.48 12.68
C PRO A 43 8.85 -6.25 13.85
N LYS A 44 8.84 -5.61 15.03
CA LYS A 44 9.35 -6.25 16.25
C LYS A 44 8.49 -7.47 16.58
N ILE A 45 9.16 -8.60 16.80
CA ILE A 45 8.54 -9.86 17.20
C ILE A 45 8.10 -9.73 18.67
N ASP A 46 6.98 -10.36 19.01
CA ASP A 46 6.52 -10.45 20.41
C ASP A 46 7.60 -11.11 21.30
N PRO A 47 7.85 -10.62 22.52
CA PRO A 47 8.85 -11.19 23.42
C PRO A 47 8.70 -12.70 23.68
N VAL A 48 7.47 -13.22 23.73
CA VAL A 48 7.20 -14.65 23.94
C VAL A 48 7.61 -15.46 22.71
N VAL A 49 7.29 -14.96 21.52
CA VAL A 49 7.68 -15.61 20.26
C VAL A 49 9.20 -15.59 20.12
N TYR A 50 9.85 -14.47 20.46
CA TYR A 50 11.30 -14.36 20.47
C TYR A 50 11.93 -15.35 21.46
N ALA A 51 11.43 -15.43 22.70
CA ALA A 51 11.93 -16.37 23.70
C ALA A 51 11.82 -17.83 23.25
N TYR A 52 10.70 -18.19 22.61
CA TYR A 52 10.53 -19.53 22.03
C TYR A 52 11.50 -19.79 20.87
N GLN A 53 11.73 -18.80 19.99
CA GLN A 53 12.69 -18.94 18.89
C GLN A 53 14.11 -19.15 19.39
N GLU A 54 14.54 -18.39 20.40
CA GLU A 54 15.82 -18.56 21.09
C GLU A 54 15.94 -19.94 21.74
N PHE A 55 14.91 -20.38 22.48
CA PHE A 55 14.86 -21.71 23.05
C PHE A 55 14.97 -22.81 21.98
N ALA A 56 14.17 -22.73 20.93
CA ALA A 56 14.16 -23.71 19.84
C ALA A 56 15.48 -23.69 19.04
N PHE A 57 16.14 -22.53 18.92
CA PHE A 57 17.48 -22.45 18.35
C PHE A 57 18.48 -23.20 19.22
N ARG A 58 18.53 -22.91 20.53
CA ARG A 58 19.44 -23.58 21.49
C ARG A 58 19.21 -25.08 21.58
N TRP A 59 17.95 -25.50 21.67
CA TRP A 59 17.56 -26.91 21.67
C TRP A 59 18.06 -27.63 20.41
N ARG A 60 17.85 -27.03 19.23
CA ARG A 60 18.37 -27.60 17.98
C ARG A 60 19.88 -27.69 17.95
N GLN A 61 20.63 -26.77 18.56
CA GLN A 61 22.09 -26.88 18.62
C GLN A 61 22.56 -28.10 19.42
N GLN A 62 21.83 -28.53 20.45
CA GLN A 62 22.21 -29.70 21.25
C GLN A 62 22.14 -31.02 20.47
N TYR A 63 21.16 -31.13 19.57
CA TYR A 63 20.92 -32.36 18.79
C TYR A 63 21.38 -32.23 17.33
N ARG A 64 22.06 -31.13 16.98
CA ARG A 64 22.58 -30.92 15.63
C ARG A 64 23.77 -31.83 15.38
N ARG A 65 23.87 -32.29 14.13
CA ARG A 65 25.08 -32.96 13.66
C ARG A 65 26.26 -31.99 13.80
N ILE A 66 27.25 -32.40 14.57
CA ILE A 66 28.52 -31.66 14.71
C ILE A 66 29.28 -31.83 13.40
N TYR A 67 29.60 -30.72 12.74
CA TYR A 67 30.48 -30.73 11.57
C TYR A 67 31.94 -30.75 12.04
N PRO A 68 32.83 -31.45 11.34
CA PRO A 68 34.25 -31.45 11.68
C PRO A 68 34.84 -30.03 11.64
N ASP A 69 35.66 -29.68 12.63
CA ASP A 69 36.26 -28.35 12.76
C ASP A 69 37.13 -27.98 11.53
N GLU A 70 37.77 -28.98 10.91
CA GLU A 70 38.53 -28.81 9.66
C GLU A 70 37.70 -28.21 8.51
N LEU A 71 36.38 -28.41 8.50
CA LEU A 71 35.49 -27.80 7.50
C LEU A 71 35.20 -26.33 7.84
N LEU A 72 35.02 -26.02 9.13
CA LEU A 72 34.67 -24.68 9.61
C LEU A 72 35.89 -23.74 9.59
N ASP A 73 37.06 -24.23 9.99
CA ASP A 73 38.29 -23.44 10.11
C ASP A 73 38.87 -22.98 8.77
N LYS A 74 38.51 -23.64 7.66
CA LYS A 74 38.84 -23.17 6.30
C LYS A 74 38.30 -21.76 6.01
N SER A 75 37.26 -21.33 6.71
CA SER A 75 36.71 -19.98 6.58
C SER A 75 37.58 -18.92 7.28
N ASN A 76 38.24 -19.27 8.39
CA ASN A 76 39.12 -18.38 9.15
C ASN A 76 40.44 -18.08 8.41
N ALA A 77 40.82 -18.92 7.45
CA ALA A 77 41.99 -18.70 6.58
C ALA A 77 41.75 -17.63 5.49
N ARG A 78 40.48 -17.23 5.24
CA ARG A 78 40.19 -16.06 4.41
C ARG A 78 40.47 -14.83 5.25
N GLY A 79 41.59 -14.15 4.95
CA GLY A 79 41.99 -12.93 5.65
C GLY A 79 40.80 -11.97 5.83
N LYS A 80 40.69 -11.37 7.01
CA LYS A 80 39.74 -10.29 7.27
C LYS A 80 40.09 -9.17 6.29
N GLY A 81 39.18 -8.82 5.38
CA GLY A 81 39.45 -7.85 4.31
C GLY A 81 39.98 -6.52 4.85
N ASP A 82 40.56 -5.71 3.96
CA ASP A 82 41.29 -4.48 4.32
C ASP A 82 40.49 -3.44 5.12
N TYR A 83 39.15 -3.58 5.16
CA TYR A 83 38.25 -2.75 5.95
C TYR A 83 38.05 -3.34 7.35
N GLN A 84 38.76 -2.78 8.34
CA GLN A 84 38.64 -3.10 9.77
C GLN A 84 37.54 -2.28 10.47
N ILE A 85 36.39 -2.11 9.81
CA ILE A 85 35.22 -1.47 10.42
C ILE A 85 34.23 -2.58 10.76
N ASP A 86 33.95 -2.75 12.04
CA ASP A 86 32.88 -3.65 12.49
C ASP A 86 31.55 -3.15 11.93
N TYR A 87 30.79 -4.05 11.30
CA TYR A 87 29.51 -3.69 10.71
C TYR A 87 28.49 -3.41 11.81
N GLU A 88 28.17 -2.14 11.99
CA GLU A 88 27.07 -1.69 12.85
C GLU A 88 25.85 -1.34 11.99
N PRO A 89 24.72 -2.09 12.12
CA PRO A 89 23.52 -1.78 11.37
C PRO A 89 22.91 -0.45 11.85
N ALA A 90 22.34 0.31 10.91
CA ALA A 90 21.66 1.56 11.24
C ALA A 90 20.51 1.33 12.25
N PRO A 91 20.28 2.29 13.17
CA PRO A 91 19.22 2.15 14.15
C PRO A 91 17.85 2.15 13.47
N ARG A 92 16.95 1.33 14.02
CA ARG A 92 15.56 1.24 13.53
C ARG A 92 14.72 2.49 13.78
N ILE A 93 15.10 3.27 14.79
CA ILE A 93 14.41 4.50 15.19
C ILE A 93 15.13 5.66 14.53
N THR A 94 14.43 6.37 13.65
CA THR A 94 14.97 7.51 12.91
C THR A 94 14.80 8.82 13.69
N GLU A 95 15.39 9.90 13.19
CA GLU A 95 15.14 11.24 13.74
C GLU A 95 13.68 11.69 13.56
N ALA A 96 13.04 11.27 12.46
CA ALA A 96 11.63 11.55 12.20
C ALA A 96 10.72 10.87 13.23
N ASP A 97 11.09 9.67 13.70
CA ASP A 97 10.39 9.00 14.80
C ASP A 97 10.51 9.76 16.11
N LYS A 98 11.72 10.24 16.44
CA LYS A 98 11.97 11.01 17.66
C LYS A 98 11.22 12.34 17.68
N LYS A 99 11.12 13.01 16.53
CA LYS A 99 10.40 14.28 16.37
C LYS A 99 8.90 14.11 16.06
N ASN A 100 8.45 12.87 15.86
CA ASN A 100 7.12 12.51 15.38
C ASN A 100 6.70 13.29 14.11
N ASP A 101 7.62 13.40 13.15
CA ASP A 101 7.37 14.14 11.91
C ASP A 101 6.48 13.31 10.97
N LYS A 102 5.18 13.65 10.95
CA LYS A 102 4.19 12.97 10.12
C LYS A 102 4.26 13.34 8.64
N LYS A 103 5.10 14.29 8.22
CA LYS A 103 5.29 14.60 6.79
C LYS A 103 6.38 13.75 6.16
N SER A 104 7.24 13.15 6.97
CA SER A 104 8.35 12.31 6.50
C SER A 104 7.93 10.86 6.27
N LEU A 105 8.41 10.30 5.15
CA LEU A 105 8.30 8.87 4.84
C LEU A 105 9.25 7.99 5.68
N GLN A 106 10.27 8.60 6.28
CA GLN A 106 11.28 7.92 7.09
C GLN A 106 10.80 7.65 8.53
N ARG A 107 9.56 8.01 8.88
CA ARG A 107 8.91 7.64 10.14
C ARG A 107 8.38 6.20 10.07
N ALA A 108 8.36 5.49 11.19
CA ALA A 108 7.75 4.18 11.41
C ALA A 108 8.13 3.15 10.34
N LEU A 109 9.43 2.91 10.16
CA LEU A 109 9.98 2.03 9.12
C LEU A 109 9.45 0.59 9.19
N ASP A 110 8.94 0.18 10.35
CA ASP A 110 8.42 -1.15 10.61
C ASP A 110 6.90 -1.31 10.37
N ARG A 111 6.19 -0.20 10.18
CA ARG A 111 4.73 -0.17 9.96
C ARG A 111 4.41 0.33 8.55
N ARG A 112 3.20 0.05 8.08
CA ARG A 112 2.66 0.70 6.87
C ARG A 112 2.27 2.15 7.18
N LEU A 113 2.53 3.05 6.24
CA LEU A 113 2.01 4.41 6.28
C LEU A 113 1.03 4.65 5.15
N TYR A 114 0.01 5.47 5.41
CA TYR A 114 -1.02 5.88 4.46
C TYR A 114 -0.98 7.39 4.29
N LEU A 115 -1.10 7.86 3.05
CA LEU A 115 -1.18 9.28 2.75
C LEU A 115 -2.61 9.79 2.97
N LEU A 116 -2.73 10.82 3.79
CA LEU A 116 -3.94 11.64 3.93
C LEU A 116 -3.67 13.06 3.48
N LEU A 117 -4.68 13.67 2.89
CA LEU A 117 -4.68 15.05 2.46
C LEU A 117 -5.69 15.84 3.28
N TYR A 118 -5.39 17.10 3.55
CA TYR A 118 -6.32 18.06 4.09
C TYR A 118 -6.80 18.98 2.97
N GLY A 119 -8.12 19.06 2.80
CA GLY A 119 -8.72 19.91 1.79
C GLY A 119 -10.23 19.76 1.70
N THR A 120 -10.81 20.53 0.78
CA THR A 120 -12.23 20.47 0.47
C THR A 120 -12.51 19.33 -0.50
N THR A 121 -13.36 18.39 -0.10
CA THR A 121 -13.90 17.36 -0.99
C THR A 121 -15.29 17.75 -1.49
N ASP A 122 -15.70 17.16 -2.61
CA ASP A 122 -17.05 17.34 -3.18
C ASP A 122 -18.17 16.89 -2.22
N GLY A 123 -17.84 16.05 -1.23
CA GLY A 123 -18.74 15.58 -0.16
C GLY A 123 -18.59 16.31 1.18
N SER A 124 -17.80 17.38 1.27
CA SER A 124 -17.56 18.09 2.54
C SER A 124 -18.37 19.37 2.72
N ALA A 125 -19.32 19.68 1.81
CA ALA A 125 -20.07 20.94 1.78
C ALA A 125 -19.17 22.20 1.94
N GLY A 126 -17.93 22.15 1.44
CA GLY A 126 -16.95 23.23 1.50
C GLY A 126 -16.16 23.34 2.81
N LYS A 127 -16.21 22.35 3.70
CA LYS A 127 -15.37 22.29 4.91
C LYS A 127 -14.09 21.51 4.62
N SER A 128 -12.93 22.01 5.04
CA SER A 128 -11.68 21.25 4.93
C SER A 128 -11.69 20.07 5.90
N VAL A 129 -11.66 18.85 5.36
CA VAL A 129 -11.67 17.58 6.10
C VAL A 129 -10.47 16.74 5.65
N TRP A 130 -10.01 15.83 6.51
CA TRP A 130 -9.01 14.84 6.11
C TRP A 130 -9.64 13.81 5.17
N HIS A 131 -9.01 13.56 4.03
CA HIS A 131 -9.50 12.61 3.05
C HIS A 131 -8.36 11.92 2.30
N PHE A 132 -8.69 10.84 1.59
CA PHE A 132 -7.75 10.21 0.66
C PHE A 132 -7.69 11.00 -0.66
N PRO A 133 -6.59 10.93 -1.42
CA PRO A 133 -6.56 11.44 -2.79
C PRO A 133 -7.73 10.87 -3.60
N GLU A 134 -8.68 11.72 -3.98
CA GLU A 134 -9.91 11.30 -4.64
C GLU A 134 -10.29 12.21 -5.80
N LYS A 135 -11.09 11.67 -6.71
CA LYS A 135 -11.60 12.39 -7.87
C LYS A 135 -12.97 11.85 -8.25
N VAL A 136 -13.93 12.75 -8.49
CA VAL A 136 -15.22 12.41 -9.08
C VAL A 136 -15.00 11.91 -10.50
N TYR A 137 -15.57 10.76 -10.81
CA TYR A 137 -15.53 10.17 -12.15
C TYR A 137 -16.36 11.02 -13.11
N GLN A 138 -15.76 11.44 -14.22
CA GLN A 138 -16.44 12.26 -15.23
C GLN A 138 -16.41 11.58 -16.60
N SER A 139 -15.26 11.61 -17.27
CA SER A 139 -15.13 11.18 -18.67
C SER A 139 -13.88 10.32 -18.92
N GLU A 140 -13.24 9.80 -17.88
CA GLU A 140 -12.08 8.92 -18.01
C GLU A 140 -12.49 7.54 -18.55
N GLU A 141 -11.59 6.90 -19.30
CA GLU A 141 -11.88 5.59 -19.90
C GLU A 141 -12.12 4.46 -18.88
N THR A 142 -11.44 4.52 -17.74
CA THR A 142 -11.57 3.50 -16.67
C THR A 142 -11.48 4.16 -15.31
N LEU A 143 -12.14 3.54 -14.32
CA LEU A 143 -12.11 4.04 -12.95
C LEU A 143 -10.69 4.02 -12.35
N ARG A 144 -9.84 3.06 -12.76
CA ARG A 144 -8.42 3.03 -12.42
C ARG A 144 -7.68 4.26 -12.96
N LYS A 145 -7.89 4.64 -14.24
CA LYS A 145 -7.28 5.86 -14.81
C LYS A 145 -7.75 7.12 -14.10
N CYS A 146 -9.01 7.16 -13.65
CA CYS A 146 -9.52 8.24 -12.81
C CYS A 146 -8.74 8.33 -11.48
N ALA A 147 -8.52 7.18 -10.83
CA ALA A 147 -7.71 7.08 -9.60
C ALA A 147 -6.24 7.48 -9.83
N GLU A 148 -5.62 7.03 -10.93
CA GLU A 148 -4.26 7.45 -11.34
C GLU A 148 -4.19 8.97 -11.57
N SER A 149 -5.21 9.55 -12.22
CA SER A 149 -5.31 11.00 -12.41
C SER A 149 -5.47 11.75 -11.08
N ALA A 150 -6.20 11.18 -10.11
CA ALA A 150 -6.36 11.76 -8.77
C ALA A 150 -5.01 11.81 -8.04
N LEU A 151 -4.25 10.71 -8.07
CA LEU A 151 -2.93 10.68 -7.45
C LEU A 151 -1.92 11.58 -8.18
N LYS A 152 -2.01 11.64 -9.52
CA LYS A 152 -1.16 12.50 -10.35
C LYS A 152 -1.43 13.99 -10.11
N SER A 153 -2.67 14.38 -9.82
CA SER A 153 -2.97 15.79 -9.53
C SER A 153 -2.28 16.25 -8.24
N VAL A 154 -2.13 15.35 -7.26
CA VAL A 154 -1.53 15.59 -5.95
C VAL A 154 -0.01 15.55 -5.99
N LEU A 155 0.57 14.50 -6.62
CA LEU A 155 2.02 14.28 -6.68
C LEU A 155 2.71 14.97 -7.87
N GLY A 156 1.95 15.36 -8.90
CA GLY A 156 2.48 15.85 -10.18
C GLY A 156 3.02 14.74 -11.10
N ASP A 157 3.77 13.79 -10.55
CA ASP A 157 4.34 12.65 -11.25
C ASP A 157 3.99 11.31 -10.58
N LEU A 158 3.82 10.26 -11.39
CA LEU A 158 3.48 8.90 -10.98
C LEU A 158 4.67 7.93 -11.08
N SER A 159 5.85 8.38 -11.47
CA SER A 159 7.06 7.55 -11.68
C SER A 159 7.43 6.63 -10.52
N HIS A 160 7.19 7.06 -9.28
CA HIS A 160 7.51 6.29 -8.06
C HIS A 160 6.29 5.60 -7.42
N THR A 161 5.20 5.47 -8.17
CA THR A 161 3.93 4.89 -7.70
C THR A 161 3.58 3.61 -8.45
N TYR A 162 2.91 2.68 -7.77
CA TYR A 162 2.45 1.44 -8.39
C TYR A 162 1.04 1.06 -7.94
N PHE A 163 0.13 0.99 -8.90
CA PHE A 163 -1.24 0.55 -8.69
C PHE A 163 -1.32 -0.98 -8.79
N VAL A 164 -1.80 -1.60 -7.71
CA VAL A 164 -1.75 -3.06 -7.52
C VAL A 164 -2.68 -3.82 -8.49
N GLY A 165 -3.80 -3.22 -8.91
CA GLY A 165 -4.77 -3.88 -9.77
C GLY A 165 -5.78 -2.93 -10.43
N ASN A 166 -6.55 -3.48 -11.38
CA ASN A 166 -7.62 -2.74 -12.08
C ASN A 166 -8.95 -2.73 -11.33
N ALA A 167 -9.16 -3.70 -10.44
CA ALA A 167 -10.36 -3.77 -9.62
C ALA A 167 -10.22 -2.88 -8.38
N PRO A 168 -11.30 -2.22 -7.93
CA PRO A 168 -11.29 -1.54 -6.65
C PRO A 168 -11.14 -2.56 -5.51
N MET A 169 -10.45 -2.15 -4.45
CA MET A 169 -10.23 -2.93 -3.23
C MET A 169 -11.50 -2.96 -2.35
N GLY A 170 -12.30 -1.92 -2.40
CA GLY A 170 -13.54 -1.80 -1.65
C GLY A 170 -14.42 -0.69 -2.22
N HIS A 171 -15.67 -0.66 -1.78
CA HIS A 171 -16.60 0.42 -2.08
C HIS A 171 -17.31 0.86 -0.79
N MET A 172 -17.64 2.14 -0.72
CA MET A 172 -18.44 2.72 0.35
C MET A 172 -19.54 3.58 -0.29
N GLU A 173 -20.77 3.38 0.17
CA GLU A 173 -21.92 4.16 -0.28
C GLU A 173 -22.28 5.17 0.80
N GLN A 174 -22.18 6.46 0.47
CA GLN A 174 -22.61 7.53 1.35
C GLN A 174 -24.02 7.95 0.96
N THR A 175 -25.01 7.37 1.63
CA THR A 175 -26.45 7.53 1.31
C THR A 175 -26.91 8.99 1.39
N ALA A 176 -26.30 9.80 2.27
CA ALA A 176 -26.67 11.21 2.46
C ALA A 176 -26.39 12.08 1.23
N GLU A 177 -25.34 11.76 0.47
CA GLU A 177 -24.86 12.58 -0.66
C GLU A 177 -24.98 11.87 -2.01
N ASN A 178 -25.53 10.66 -1.98
CA ASN A 178 -25.62 9.75 -3.11
C ASN A 178 -24.26 9.54 -3.78
N ILE A 179 -23.21 9.33 -2.98
CA ILE A 179 -21.84 9.13 -3.46
C ILE A 179 -21.47 7.65 -3.34
N LYS A 180 -20.97 7.08 -4.44
CA LYS A 180 -20.38 5.74 -4.50
C LYS A 180 -18.87 5.87 -4.62
N GLN A 181 -18.18 5.70 -3.50
CA GLN A 181 -16.73 5.84 -3.41
C GLN A 181 -16.07 4.47 -3.58
N PHE A 182 -15.16 4.35 -4.56
CA PHE A 182 -14.39 3.15 -4.83
C PHE A 182 -12.93 3.38 -4.45
N PHE A 183 -12.35 2.44 -3.71
CA PHE A 183 -10.98 2.54 -3.19
C PHE A 183 -10.01 1.76 -4.06
N PHE A 184 -8.93 2.41 -4.52
CA PHE A 184 -7.84 1.79 -5.26
C PHE A 184 -6.57 1.77 -4.43
N LYS A 185 -5.83 0.66 -4.49
CA LYS A 185 -4.59 0.48 -3.75
C LYS A 185 -3.39 0.89 -4.61
N SER A 186 -2.58 1.80 -4.08
CA SER A 186 -1.33 2.25 -4.71
C SER A 186 -0.17 2.23 -3.72
N GLN A 187 1.04 1.91 -4.19
CA GLN A 187 2.23 1.70 -3.38
C GLN A 187 3.37 2.63 -3.77
N VAL A 188 4.16 3.07 -2.78
CA VAL A 188 5.42 3.78 -2.97
C VAL A 188 6.54 2.78 -3.28
N ILE A 189 7.25 2.94 -4.40
CA ILE A 189 8.33 2.01 -4.80
C ILE A 189 9.73 2.50 -4.42
N ALA A 190 10.05 3.80 -4.57
CA ALA A 190 11.46 4.24 -4.47
C ALA A 190 11.67 5.71 -4.04
N ALA A 191 10.63 6.43 -3.66
CA ALA A 191 10.77 7.85 -3.31
C ALA A 191 11.06 8.03 -1.82
N ASN A 192 12.24 8.59 -1.51
CA ASN A 192 12.56 9.07 -0.15
C ASN A 192 11.81 10.37 0.19
N LYS A 193 11.48 11.17 -0.83
CA LYS A 193 10.73 12.40 -0.74
C LYS A 193 9.76 12.48 -1.91
N LEU A 194 8.49 12.74 -1.60
CA LEU A 194 7.46 13.02 -2.59
C LEU A 194 7.09 14.50 -2.47
N ASN A 195 7.16 15.21 -3.59
CA ASN A 195 6.75 16.61 -3.64
C ASN A 195 5.23 16.64 -3.82
N ILE A 196 4.50 16.83 -2.73
CA ILE A 196 3.05 16.97 -2.77
C ILE A 196 2.74 18.44 -3.00
N GLY A 197 2.19 18.75 -4.18
CA GLY A 197 2.09 20.13 -4.67
C GLY A 197 0.71 20.76 -4.61
N LYS A 198 -0.37 19.97 -4.50
CA LYS A 198 -1.76 20.45 -4.56
C LYS A 198 -2.60 20.04 -3.34
N CYS A 199 -2.15 20.40 -2.14
CA CYS A 199 -2.96 20.26 -0.92
C CYS A 199 -2.60 21.37 0.08
N GLU A 200 -3.54 21.71 0.95
CA GLU A 200 -3.28 22.64 2.07
C GLU A 200 -2.31 22.01 3.06
N ASP A 201 -2.58 20.76 3.43
CA ASP A 201 -1.70 19.96 4.27
C ASP A 201 -1.75 18.48 3.88
N PHE A 202 -0.72 17.73 4.26
CA PHE A 202 -0.67 16.28 4.07
C PHE A 202 0.05 15.61 5.24
N VAL A 203 -0.34 14.36 5.50
CA VAL A 203 0.15 13.58 6.64
C VAL A 203 0.29 12.11 6.24
N TRP A 204 1.36 11.48 6.71
CA TRP A 204 1.57 10.04 6.64
C TRP A 204 1.22 9.40 7.98
N VAL A 205 0.13 8.63 7.98
CA VAL A 205 -0.45 8.02 9.17
C VAL A 205 -0.26 6.51 9.20
N THR A 206 -0.06 5.97 10.38
CA THR A 206 -0.13 4.52 10.62
C THR A 206 -1.58 4.06 10.66
N LYS A 207 -1.81 2.74 10.62
CA LYS A 207 -3.16 2.17 10.73
C LYS A 207 -3.88 2.65 12.00
N ASP A 208 -3.20 2.69 13.15
CA ASP A 208 -3.79 3.07 14.43
C ASP A 208 -4.25 4.53 14.40
N GLU A 209 -3.38 5.43 13.92
CA GLU A 209 -3.69 6.86 13.77
C GLU A 209 -4.80 7.11 12.74
N LEU A 210 -4.85 6.31 11.66
CA LEU A 210 -5.88 6.44 10.63
C LEU A 210 -7.29 6.26 11.20
N MET A 211 -7.44 5.38 12.20
CA MET A 211 -8.73 5.13 12.86
C MET A 211 -9.18 6.33 13.71
N GLU A 212 -8.23 7.13 14.23
CA GLU A 212 -8.52 8.36 14.97
C GLU A 212 -9.04 9.48 14.04
N TYR A 213 -8.55 9.54 12.80
CA TYR A 213 -9.00 10.53 11.81
C TYR A 213 -10.40 10.21 11.25
N PHE A 214 -10.76 8.93 11.15
CA PHE A 214 -12.02 8.47 10.57
C PHE A 214 -12.80 7.56 11.53
N PRO A 215 -13.37 8.10 12.63
CA PRO A 215 -14.04 7.28 13.63
C PRO A 215 -15.31 6.59 13.09
N GLU A 216 -16.05 7.25 12.19
CA GLU A 216 -17.29 6.69 11.63
C GLU A 216 -17.03 5.55 10.64
N GLN A 217 -15.94 5.64 9.88
CA GLN A 217 -15.56 4.66 8.85
C GLN A 217 -14.48 3.67 9.35
N ALA A 218 -14.11 3.74 10.63
CA ALA A 218 -13.04 2.96 11.24
C ALA A 218 -13.22 1.46 11.00
N ASP A 219 -14.40 0.92 11.31
CA ASP A 219 -14.69 -0.52 11.15
C ASP A 219 -14.52 -1.00 9.71
N PHE A 220 -14.92 -0.18 8.74
CA PHE A 220 -14.78 -0.49 7.32
C PHE A 220 -13.32 -0.45 6.87
N LEU A 221 -12.60 0.61 7.23
CA LEU A 221 -11.17 0.76 6.92
C LEU A 221 -10.34 -0.34 7.58
N SER A 222 -10.70 -0.77 8.80
CA SER A 222 -10.01 -1.84 9.52
C SER A 222 -10.02 -3.19 8.79
N LYS A 223 -11.13 -3.48 8.09
CA LYS A 223 -11.31 -4.69 7.27
C LYS A 223 -10.57 -4.58 5.94
N MET A 224 -10.52 -3.39 5.37
CA MET A 224 -9.85 -3.13 4.09
C MET A 224 -8.32 -3.12 4.22
N ILE A 225 -7.80 -2.66 5.36
CA ILE A 225 -6.38 -2.41 5.58
C ILE A 225 -5.77 -3.48 6.50
N ILE A 226 -4.79 -4.20 5.95
CA ILE A 226 -4.06 -5.26 6.66
C ILE A 226 -2.93 -4.64 7.49
N SER A 227 -2.77 -5.14 8.73
CA SER A 227 -1.68 -4.76 9.63
C SER A 227 -0.33 -5.34 9.21
#